data_AF-A0A7X3SI75-F1
#
_entry.id   AF-A0A7X3SI75-F1
#
_cell.length_a   1.000
_cell.length_b   1.000
_cell.length_c   1.000
_cell.angle_alpha   90.00
_cell.angle_beta   90.00
_cell.angle_gamma   90.00
#
_symmetry.space_group_name_H-M   'P 1'
#
loop_
_entity.id
_entity.type
_entity.pdbx_description
1 polymer ?
#
loop_
_entity_poly.entity_id
_entity_poly.type
_entity_poly.pdbx_seq_one_letter_code
_entity_poly.pdbx_strand_id
1 'polypeptide(L)'
;MTDKQKLFCLYYIRCFNATKAYKKAYECSYETAMVNGSGLLRNTKVKEEILRLKQNRLNREMLDESDIFQWYLDIARADIKDYVEFGNEEITVTDKQGNEHTIKVSNVNIKNDTEVDGILISEISKGKDGVKVKLPDKLKAMDWIADHMDLATEKQRAEIEQMRANTERLRRDFFDEEEDGVEIVNDTEQEETAGKDIGDHHPEVSGDIQ
;
A
#
# COMPACT_ATOMS: atom_id res chain seq x y z
N MET A 1 3.28 28.08 -25.39
CA MET A 1 3.23 27.95 -23.92
C MET A 1 4.14 29.01 -23.33
N THR A 2 3.71 29.72 -22.29
CA THR A 2 4.50 30.82 -21.69
C THR A 2 5.57 30.29 -20.73
N ASP A 3 6.52 31.13 -20.34
CA ASP A 3 7.58 30.71 -19.41
C ASP A 3 7.05 30.41 -18.01
N LYS A 4 6.03 31.16 -17.54
CA LYS A 4 5.32 30.81 -16.28
C LYS A 4 4.60 29.46 -16.37
N GLN A 5 4.02 29.12 -17.54
CA GLN A 5 3.41 27.80 -17.75
C GLN A 5 4.45 26.67 -17.77
N LYS A 6 5.62 26.89 -18.40
CA LYS A 6 6.74 25.92 -18.34
C LYS A 6 7.22 25.73 -16.89
N LEU A 7 7.39 26.82 -16.16
CA LEU A 7 7.82 26.81 -14.77
C LEU A 7 6.81 26.09 -13.87
N PHE A 8 5.51 26.31 -14.12
CA PHE A 8 4.43 25.56 -13.48
C PHE A 8 4.56 24.05 -13.75
N CYS A 9 4.78 23.63 -15.00
CA CYS A 9 4.96 22.21 -15.33
C CYS A 9 6.16 21.60 -14.58
N LEU A 10 7.28 22.31 -14.51
CA LEU A 10 8.49 21.87 -13.79
C LEU A 10 8.28 21.74 -12.27
N TYR A 11 7.51 22.63 -11.66
CA TYR A 11 7.16 22.50 -10.24
C TYR A 11 6.13 21.41 -10.00
N TYR A 12 5.15 21.27 -10.90
CA TYR A 12 4.10 20.26 -10.80
C TYR A 12 4.66 18.83 -10.84
N ILE A 13 5.57 18.53 -11.77
CA ILE A 13 6.21 17.20 -11.86
C ILE A 13 6.99 16.80 -10.60
N ARG A 14 7.47 17.78 -9.83
CA ARG A 14 8.20 17.53 -8.58
C ARG A 14 7.30 17.27 -7.37
N CYS A 15 6.11 17.86 -7.33
CA CYS A 15 5.27 17.84 -6.11
C CYS A 15 3.84 17.33 -6.32
N PHE A 16 3.44 17.07 -7.55
CA PHE A 16 2.10 16.63 -7.97
C PHE A 16 0.94 17.43 -7.36
N ASN A 17 1.19 18.69 -7.01
CA ASN A 17 0.22 19.57 -6.37
C ASN A 17 0.09 20.85 -7.19
N ALA A 18 -1.08 21.03 -7.81
CA ALA A 18 -1.34 22.15 -8.73
C ALA A 18 -1.28 23.51 -8.02
N THR A 19 -1.85 23.62 -6.83
CA THR A 19 -1.85 24.84 -6.03
C THR A 19 -0.43 25.26 -5.64
N LYS A 20 0.39 24.32 -5.14
CA LYS A 20 1.80 24.58 -4.78
C LYS A 20 2.63 24.95 -6.01
N ALA A 21 2.42 24.25 -7.12
CA ALA A 21 3.14 24.53 -8.37
C ALA A 21 2.78 25.91 -8.95
N TYR A 22 1.49 26.27 -8.95
CA TYR A 22 1.02 27.55 -9.44
C TYR A 22 1.52 28.70 -8.57
N LYS A 23 1.41 28.56 -7.24
CA LYS A 23 1.91 29.56 -6.29
C LYS A 23 3.41 29.85 -6.51
N LYS A 24 4.23 28.81 -6.74
CA LYS A 24 5.66 28.96 -7.01
C LYS A 24 5.98 29.54 -8.39
N ALA A 25 5.20 29.20 -9.43
CA ALA A 25 5.45 29.67 -10.78
C ALA A 25 4.94 31.10 -11.05
N TYR A 26 3.90 31.51 -10.34
CA TYR A 26 3.22 32.80 -10.55
C TYR A 26 3.39 33.79 -9.40
N GLU A 27 3.96 33.36 -8.27
CA GLU A 27 4.24 34.17 -7.08
C GLU A 27 2.99 34.91 -6.56
N CYS A 28 1.87 34.19 -6.48
CA CYS A 28 0.57 34.75 -6.10
C CYS A 28 0.10 34.28 -4.70
N SER A 29 -1.05 34.80 -4.27
CA SER A 29 -1.72 34.35 -3.05
C SER A 29 -2.16 32.88 -3.16
N TYR A 30 -2.41 32.25 -2.01
CA TYR A 30 -2.85 30.86 -1.95
C TYR A 30 -4.22 30.65 -2.61
N GLU A 31 -5.16 31.56 -2.36
CA GLU A 31 -6.52 31.55 -2.89
C GLU A 31 -6.48 31.63 -4.41
N THR A 32 -5.66 32.54 -4.94
CA THR A 32 -5.45 32.69 -6.39
C THR A 32 -4.85 31.41 -6.99
N ALA A 33 -3.86 30.82 -6.33
CA ALA A 33 -3.21 29.60 -6.80
C ALA A 33 -4.16 28.38 -6.77
N MET A 34 -5.05 28.30 -5.78
CA MET A 34 -6.01 27.20 -5.63
C MET A 34 -7.01 27.20 -6.79
N VAL A 35 -7.57 28.37 -7.12
CA VAL A 35 -8.55 28.51 -8.20
C VAL A 35 -7.91 28.27 -9.55
N ASN A 36 -6.74 28.87 -9.81
CA ASN A 36 -6.12 28.85 -11.13
C ASN A 36 -5.26 27.60 -11.39
N GLY A 37 -4.68 27.00 -10.35
CA GLY A 37 -3.79 25.84 -10.49
C GLY A 37 -4.47 24.64 -11.13
N SER A 38 -5.67 24.29 -10.66
CA SER A 38 -6.48 23.19 -11.23
C SER A 38 -6.96 23.52 -12.64
N GLY A 39 -7.36 24.77 -12.89
CA GLY A 39 -7.75 25.26 -14.22
C GLY A 39 -6.62 25.16 -15.24
N LEU A 40 -5.38 25.46 -14.83
CA LEU A 40 -4.22 25.44 -15.72
C LEU A 40 -3.88 24.03 -16.22
N LEU A 41 -4.17 22.99 -15.43
CA LEU A 41 -4.00 21.59 -15.85
C LEU A 41 -4.93 21.17 -17.00
N ARG A 42 -6.04 21.89 -17.22
CA ARG A 42 -6.96 21.65 -18.32
C ARG A 42 -6.45 22.20 -19.66
N ASN A 43 -5.42 23.06 -19.64
CA ASN A 43 -4.85 23.60 -20.87
C ASN A 43 -4.10 22.51 -21.64
N THR A 44 -4.47 22.28 -22.90
CA THR A 44 -3.90 21.21 -23.74
C THR A 44 -2.37 21.26 -23.80
N LYS A 45 -1.78 22.44 -23.99
CA LYS A 45 -0.32 22.60 -24.10
C LYS A 45 0.40 22.31 -22.78
N VAL A 46 -0.23 22.64 -21.65
CA VAL A 46 0.30 22.33 -20.31
C VAL A 46 0.21 20.83 -20.04
N LYS A 47 -0.91 20.19 -20.41
CA LYS A 47 -1.09 18.74 -20.27
C LYS A 47 -0.06 17.97 -21.10
N GLU A 48 0.12 18.35 -22.36
CA GLU A 48 1.14 17.78 -23.26
C GLU A 48 2.55 17.94 -22.69
N GLU A 49 2.90 19.11 -22.16
CA GLU A 49 4.22 19.33 -21.55
C GLU A 49 4.43 18.48 -20.29
N ILE A 50 3.42 18.38 -19.42
CA ILE A 50 3.47 17.51 -18.24
C ILE A 50 3.67 16.05 -18.66
N LEU A 51 2.94 15.57 -19.67
CA LEU A 51 3.14 14.22 -20.22
C LEU A 51 4.55 14.04 -20.79
N ARG A 52 5.05 15.01 -21.56
CA ARG A 52 6.42 14.99 -22.08
C ARG A 52 7.46 14.96 -20.96
N LEU A 53 7.27 15.72 -19.89
CA LEU A 53 8.17 15.75 -18.74
C LEU A 53 8.11 14.45 -17.92
N LYS A 54 6.91 13.84 -17.79
CA LYS A 54 6.76 12.50 -17.21
C LYS A 54 7.50 11.46 -18.05
N GLN A 55 7.30 11.46 -19.36
CA GLN A 55 8.00 10.56 -20.26
C GLN A 55 9.51 10.77 -20.21
N ASN A 56 9.99 12.01 -20.19
CA ASN A 56 11.42 12.28 -20.05
C ASN A 56 11.97 11.84 -18.69
N ARG A 57 11.17 11.91 -17.61
CA ARG A 57 11.58 11.42 -16.30
C ARG A 57 11.69 9.90 -16.30
N LEU A 58 10.69 9.19 -16.85
CA LEU A 58 10.73 7.74 -17.07
C LEU A 58 11.95 7.35 -17.90
N ASN A 59 12.15 7.99 -19.06
CA ASN A 59 13.29 7.76 -19.93
C ASN A 59 14.65 8.09 -19.26
N ARG A 60 14.71 9.10 -18.38
CA ARG A 60 15.91 9.47 -17.62
C ARG A 60 16.20 8.48 -16.49
N GLU A 61 15.16 7.92 -15.88
CA GLU A 61 15.25 6.87 -14.87
C GLU A 61 15.39 5.47 -15.49
N MET A 62 15.44 5.37 -16.84
CA MET A 62 15.46 4.11 -17.61
C MET A 62 14.30 3.16 -17.25
N LEU A 63 13.17 3.71 -16.82
CA LEU A 63 12.00 2.94 -16.43
C LEU A 63 11.00 2.88 -17.59
N ASP A 64 10.64 1.67 -18.01
CA ASP A 64 9.57 1.39 -18.96
C ASP A 64 8.39 0.63 -18.31
N GLU A 65 7.34 0.35 -19.10
CA GLU A 65 6.13 -0.31 -18.62
C GLU A 65 6.41 -1.73 -18.09
N SER A 66 7.46 -2.39 -18.61
CA SER A 66 7.93 -3.70 -18.14
C SER A 66 8.58 -3.59 -16.76
N ASP A 67 9.27 -2.49 -16.46
CA ASP A 67 9.82 -2.23 -15.12
C ASP A 67 8.70 -2.03 -14.09
N ILE A 68 7.63 -1.33 -14.48
CA ILE A 68 6.43 -1.18 -13.63
C ILE A 68 5.80 -2.55 -13.39
N PHE A 69 5.68 -3.37 -14.44
CA PHE A 69 5.18 -4.74 -14.31
C PHE A 69 6.04 -5.57 -13.37
N GLN A 70 7.37 -5.46 -13.45
CA GLN A 70 8.28 -6.13 -12.54
C GLN A 70 8.09 -5.66 -11.09
N TRP A 71 7.89 -4.38 -10.83
CA TRP A 71 7.60 -3.89 -9.48
C TRP A 71 6.31 -4.45 -8.89
N TYR A 72 5.23 -4.53 -9.69
CA TYR A 72 4.00 -5.17 -9.23
C TYR A 72 4.19 -6.67 -9.00
N LEU A 73 4.96 -7.34 -9.86
CA LEU A 73 5.33 -8.74 -9.67
C LEU A 73 6.14 -8.94 -8.38
N ASP A 74 7.03 -8.00 -8.05
CA ASP A 74 7.83 -8.00 -6.84
C ASP A 74 6.97 -7.85 -5.57
N ILE A 75 5.93 -7.01 -5.63
CA ILE A 75 4.91 -6.92 -4.58
C ILE A 75 4.11 -8.23 -4.49
N ALA A 76 3.68 -8.77 -5.64
CA ALA A 76 2.86 -9.98 -5.70
C ALA A 76 3.62 -11.24 -5.27
N ARG A 77 4.96 -11.24 -5.26
CA ARG A 77 5.78 -12.36 -4.78
C ARG A 77 6.33 -12.16 -3.37
N ALA A 78 6.25 -10.95 -2.80
CA ALA A 78 6.85 -10.64 -1.51
C ALA A 78 6.35 -11.60 -0.41
N ASP A 79 7.29 -12.15 0.37
CA ASP A 79 7.02 -12.96 1.56
C ASP A 79 7.42 -12.17 2.80
N ILE A 80 6.51 -12.08 3.78
CA ILE A 80 6.76 -11.39 5.05
C ILE A 80 7.99 -11.97 5.79
N LYS A 81 8.30 -13.26 5.61
CA LYS A 81 9.48 -13.93 6.20
C LYS A 81 10.81 -13.39 5.68
N ASP A 82 10.82 -12.71 4.54
CA ASP A 82 12.02 -12.05 4.04
C ASP A 82 12.36 -10.80 4.87
N TYR A 83 11.39 -10.25 5.60
CA TYR A 83 11.53 -8.98 6.33
C TYR A 83 11.57 -9.13 7.85
N VAL A 84 10.96 -10.19 8.39
CA VAL A 84 10.83 -10.38 9.84
C VAL A 84 11.42 -11.72 10.30
N GLU A 85 11.86 -11.73 11.55
CA GLU A 85 12.19 -12.91 12.33
C GLU A 85 11.16 -13.03 13.44
N PHE A 86 10.38 -14.11 13.43
CA PHE A 86 9.37 -14.34 14.45
C PHE A 86 9.38 -15.79 14.90
N GLY A 87 8.99 -16.00 16.14
CA GLY A 87 9.07 -17.29 16.79
C GLY A 87 8.46 -17.25 18.17
N ASN A 88 8.83 -18.23 18.99
CA ASN A 88 8.39 -18.31 20.37
C ASN A 88 9.60 -18.59 21.24
N GLU A 89 9.76 -17.82 22.31
CA GLU A 89 10.79 -18.00 23.32
C GLU A 89 10.16 -18.46 24.62
N GLU A 90 10.82 -19.37 25.32
CA GLU A 90 10.45 -19.76 26.68
C GLU A 90 11.16 -18.84 27.66
N ILE A 91 10.39 -18.07 28.42
CA ILE A 91 10.91 -17.21 29.48
C ILE A 91 10.44 -17.69 30.84
N THR A 92 11.33 -17.67 31.82
CA THR A 92 11.00 -17.95 33.21
C THR A 92 10.51 -16.68 33.87
N VAL A 93 9.27 -16.69 34.36
CA VAL A 93 8.66 -15.59 35.10
C VAL A 93 8.41 -16.01 36.53
N THR A 94 8.86 -15.19 37.48
CA THR A 94 8.60 -15.39 38.90
C THR A 94 7.30 -14.70 39.29
N ASP A 95 6.35 -15.45 39.84
CA ASP A 95 5.11 -14.89 40.38
C ASP A 95 5.36 -14.10 41.68
N LYS A 96 4.39 -13.29 42.11
CA LYS A 96 4.43 -12.50 43.36
C LYS A 96 4.67 -13.34 44.62
N GLN A 97 4.49 -14.66 44.53
CA GLN A 97 4.71 -15.63 45.61
C GLN A 97 6.12 -16.27 45.57
N GLY A 98 6.97 -15.90 44.61
CA GLY A 98 8.34 -16.42 44.47
C GLY A 98 8.46 -17.74 43.71
N ASN A 99 7.36 -18.26 43.14
CA ASN A 99 7.37 -19.46 42.32
C ASN A 99 7.74 -19.12 40.87
N GLU A 100 8.64 -19.89 40.27
CA GLU A 100 9.04 -19.76 38.86
C GLU A 100 8.11 -20.56 37.95
N HIS A 101 7.63 -19.91 36.89
CA HIS A 101 6.84 -20.53 35.83
C HIS A 101 7.48 -20.24 34.47
N THR A 102 7.64 -21.28 33.65
CA THR A 102 8.04 -21.11 32.25
C THR A 102 6.80 -20.78 31.42
N ILE A 103 6.83 -19.64 30.73
CA ILE A 103 5.80 -19.27 29.76
C ILE A 103 6.41 -19.12 28.38
N LYS A 104 5.64 -19.50 27.36
CA LYS A 104 6.01 -19.35 25.96
C LYS A 104 5.50 -18.00 25.45
N VAL A 105 6.40 -17.12 25.03
CA VAL A 105 6.07 -15.78 24.54
C VAL A 105 6.47 -15.68 23.08
N SER A 106 5.53 -15.26 22.23
CA SER A 106 5.82 -15.01 20.82
C SER A 106 6.65 -13.75 20.66
N ASN A 107 7.71 -13.82 19.85
CA ASN A 107 8.55 -12.68 19.52
C ASN A 107 8.41 -12.36 18.02
N VAL A 108 8.54 -11.07 17.68
CA VAL A 108 8.61 -10.60 16.30
C VAL A 108 9.65 -9.48 16.27
N ASN A 109 10.66 -9.66 15.43
CA ASN A 109 11.70 -8.68 15.16
C ASN A 109 11.79 -8.42 13.66
N ILE A 110 12.25 -7.22 13.30
CA ILE A 110 12.56 -6.88 11.91
C ILE A 110 14.04 -7.19 11.65
N LYS A 111 14.36 -7.73 10.47
CA LYS A 111 15.75 -7.92 10.05
C LYS A 111 16.44 -6.56 9.84
N ASN A 112 17.77 -6.56 9.82
CA ASN A 112 18.54 -5.34 9.64
C ASN A 112 18.24 -4.69 8.28
N ASP A 113 18.40 -3.38 8.20
CA ASP A 113 18.17 -2.60 6.98
C ASP A 113 19.05 -3.07 5.80
N THR A 114 20.24 -3.60 6.09
CA THR A 114 21.15 -4.16 5.07
C THR A 114 20.70 -5.50 4.50
N GLU A 115 19.71 -6.15 5.12
CA GLU A 115 19.23 -7.49 4.77
C GLU A 115 17.84 -7.49 4.13
N VAL A 116 17.17 -6.34 4.10
CA VAL A 116 15.78 -6.21 3.62
C VAL A 116 15.67 -5.22 2.46
N ASP A 117 14.77 -5.52 1.52
CA ASP A 117 14.41 -4.56 0.48
C ASP A 117 13.33 -3.59 0.99
N GLY A 118 13.76 -2.40 1.40
CA GLY A 118 12.85 -1.36 1.90
C GLY A 118 11.80 -0.88 0.90
N ILE A 119 11.95 -1.15 -0.42
CA ILE A 119 10.95 -0.75 -1.44
C ILE A 119 9.62 -1.47 -1.21
N LEU A 120 9.69 -2.71 -0.73
CA LEU A 120 8.53 -3.57 -0.50
C LEU A 120 7.99 -3.47 0.93
N ILE A 121 8.35 -2.42 1.67
CA ILE A 121 7.83 -2.16 3.02
C ILE A 121 6.93 -0.93 2.98
N SER A 122 5.65 -1.11 3.32
CA SER A 122 4.68 0.00 3.42
C SER A 122 4.72 0.70 4.77
N GLU A 123 4.97 -0.03 5.86
CA GLU A 123 4.99 0.53 7.21
C GLU A 123 5.91 -0.28 8.13
N ILE A 124 6.68 0.44 8.97
CA ILE A 124 7.34 -0.11 10.15
C ILE A 124 6.91 0.73 11.34
N SER A 125 6.31 0.10 12.36
CA SER A 125 5.94 0.78 13.61
C SER A 125 6.35 -0.04 14.82
N LYS A 126 6.76 0.65 15.90
CA LYS A 126 7.11 0.03 17.19
C LYS A 126 6.10 0.46 18.24
N GLY A 127 5.29 -0.49 18.70
CA GLY A 127 4.30 -0.31 19.75
C GLY A 127 4.82 -0.74 21.12
N LYS A 128 3.92 -0.75 22.11
CA LYS A 128 4.20 -1.30 23.45
C LYS A 128 4.38 -2.82 23.41
N ASP A 129 3.71 -3.48 22.48
CA ASP A 129 3.62 -4.94 22.38
C ASP A 129 4.54 -5.55 21.32
N GLY A 130 5.33 -4.73 20.60
CA GLY A 130 6.29 -5.23 19.60
C GLY A 130 6.41 -4.37 18.35
N VAL A 131 7.03 -4.95 17.32
CA VAL A 131 7.21 -4.34 16.00
C VAL A 131 6.11 -4.80 15.06
N LYS A 132 5.53 -3.87 14.31
CA LYS A 132 4.58 -4.12 13.23
C LYS A 132 5.23 -3.77 11.90
N VAL A 133 5.20 -4.71 10.97
CA VAL A 133 5.67 -4.53 9.60
C VAL A 133 4.49 -4.78 8.66
N LYS A 134 4.26 -3.86 7.72
CA LYS A 134 3.27 -4.05 6.65
C LYS A 134 3.96 -4.04 5.30
N LEU A 135 3.62 -5.00 4.46
CA LEU A 135 3.98 -5.00 3.03
C LEU A 135 2.88 -4.33 2.20
N PRO A 136 3.17 -3.91 0.96
CA PRO A 136 2.18 -3.43 0.02
C PRO A 136 1.07 -4.46 -0.24
N ASP A 137 -0.07 -3.96 -0.69
CA ASP A 137 -1.26 -4.78 -0.95
C ASP A 137 -1.02 -5.74 -2.11
N LYS A 138 -0.83 -7.02 -1.75
CA LYS A 138 -0.56 -8.12 -2.69
C LYS A 138 -1.71 -8.36 -3.66
N LEU A 139 -2.95 -8.24 -3.20
CA LEU A 139 -4.14 -8.49 -4.03
C LEU A 139 -4.29 -7.41 -5.10
N LYS A 140 -4.14 -6.14 -4.71
CA LYS A 140 -4.14 -5.04 -5.68
C LYS A 140 -3.03 -5.18 -6.72
N ALA A 141 -1.85 -5.66 -6.31
CA ALA A 141 -0.77 -5.91 -7.24
C ALA A 141 -1.10 -7.06 -8.21
N MET A 142 -1.71 -8.14 -7.72
CA MET A 142 -2.15 -9.26 -8.55
C MET A 142 -3.25 -8.87 -9.53
N ASP A 143 -4.23 -8.07 -9.11
CA ASP A 143 -5.28 -7.54 -9.98
C ASP A 143 -4.67 -6.69 -11.10
N TRP A 144 -3.74 -5.80 -10.75
CA TRP A 144 -3.03 -4.99 -11.74
C TRP A 144 -2.24 -5.85 -12.73
N ILE A 145 -1.52 -6.88 -12.25
CA ILE A 145 -0.80 -7.83 -13.12
C ILE A 145 -1.76 -8.55 -14.07
N ALA A 146 -2.93 -8.99 -13.58
CA ALA A 146 -3.92 -9.68 -14.39
C ALA A 146 -4.46 -8.80 -15.54
N ASP A 147 -4.67 -7.52 -15.27
CA ASP A 147 -5.12 -6.54 -16.25
C ASP A 147 -4.04 -6.15 -17.27
N HIS A 148 -2.76 -6.30 -16.92
CA HIS A 148 -1.61 -5.87 -17.73
C HIS A 148 -0.72 -7.05 -18.15
N MET A 149 -1.32 -8.23 -18.31
CA MET A 149 -0.59 -9.44 -18.68
C MET A 149 0.11 -9.31 -20.04
N ASP A 150 -0.30 -8.41 -20.93
CA ASP A 150 0.38 -8.12 -22.19
C ASP A 150 1.83 -7.64 -22.02
N LEU A 151 2.15 -7.01 -20.89
CA LEU A 151 3.50 -6.57 -20.52
C LEU A 151 4.41 -7.71 -20.02
N ALA A 152 3.83 -8.88 -19.71
CA ALA A 152 4.58 -10.00 -19.15
C ALA A 152 5.46 -10.70 -20.20
N THR A 153 6.73 -10.89 -19.86
CA THR A 153 7.64 -11.79 -20.58
C THR A 153 7.19 -13.25 -20.48
N GLU A 154 7.61 -14.11 -21.41
CA GLU A 154 7.29 -15.54 -21.38
C GLU A 154 7.67 -16.21 -20.06
N LYS A 155 8.84 -15.85 -19.50
CA LYS A 155 9.30 -16.34 -18.21
C LYS A 155 8.38 -15.92 -17.06
N GLN A 156 7.97 -14.65 -17.01
CA GLN A 156 7.07 -14.15 -15.96
C GLN A 156 5.68 -14.80 -16.06
N ARG A 157 5.18 -15.08 -17.28
CA ARG A 157 3.91 -15.80 -17.45
C ARG A 157 3.98 -17.21 -16.87
N ALA A 158 5.04 -17.96 -17.18
CA ALA A 158 5.25 -19.29 -16.65
C ALA A 158 5.39 -19.28 -15.11
N GLU A 159 6.06 -18.28 -14.56
CA GLU A 159 6.21 -18.11 -13.12
C GLU A 159 4.86 -17.82 -12.43
N ILE A 160 4.05 -16.92 -12.99
CA ILE A 160 2.69 -16.63 -12.48
C ILE A 160 1.81 -17.88 -12.52
N GLU A 161 1.90 -18.67 -13.60
CA GLU A 161 1.17 -19.93 -13.71
C GLU A 161 1.60 -20.96 -12.66
N GLN A 162 2.90 -21.08 -12.40
CA GLN A 162 3.42 -21.93 -11.32
C GLN A 162 2.95 -21.47 -9.94
N MET A 163 2.95 -20.17 -9.66
CA MET A 163 2.43 -19.63 -8.41
C MET A 163 0.95 -19.95 -8.21
N ARG A 164 0.13 -19.82 -9.27
CA ARG A 164 -1.28 -20.22 -9.24
C ARG A 164 -1.44 -21.71 -8.98
N ALA A 165 -0.67 -22.56 -9.66
CA ALA A 165 -0.71 -24.00 -9.47
C ALA A 165 -0.30 -24.42 -8.05
N ASN A 166 0.74 -23.81 -7.48
CA ASN A 166 1.17 -24.06 -6.11
C ASN A 166 0.10 -23.62 -5.10
N THR A 167 -0.55 -22.49 -5.33
CA THR A 167 -1.63 -21.98 -4.47
C THR A 167 -2.83 -22.93 -4.50
N GLU A 168 -3.23 -23.40 -5.68
CA GLU A 168 -4.33 -24.36 -5.84
C GLU A 168 -4.00 -25.72 -5.22
N ARG A 169 -2.75 -26.19 -5.34
CA ARG A 169 -2.29 -27.42 -4.68
C ARG A 169 -2.33 -27.30 -3.18
N LEU A 170 -1.79 -26.20 -2.63
CA LEU A 170 -1.80 -25.95 -1.19
C LEU A 170 -3.24 -25.88 -0.66
N ARG A 171 -4.14 -25.20 -1.40
CA ARG A 171 -5.56 -25.14 -1.08
C ARG A 171 -6.18 -26.54 -1.03
N ARG A 172 -5.89 -27.40 -2.01
CA ARG A 172 -6.37 -28.79 -2.04
C ARG A 172 -5.84 -29.62 -0.87
N ASP A 173 -4.54 -29.51 -0.58
CA ASP A 173 -3.90 -30.21 0.53
C ASP A 173 -4.53 -29.79 1.88
N PHE A 174 -4.90 -28.52 2.06
CA PHE A 174 -5.61 -28.03 3.24
C PHE A 174 -7.05 -28.57 3.40
N PHE A 175 -7.77 -28.79 2.30
CA PHE A 175 -9.14 -29.34 2.36
C PHE A 175 -9.18 -30.87 2.51
N ASP A 176 -8.08 -31.57 2.23
CA ASP A 176 -7.95 -33.01 2.42
C ASP A 176 -7.41 -33.38 3.84
N GLU A 177 -6.97 -32.40 4.65
CA GLU A 177 -6.46 -32.56 6.04
C GLU A 177 -7.34 -31.87 7.12
N GLU A 178 -8.68 -31.85 6.98
CA GLU A 178 -9.55 -31.44 8.10
C GLU A 178 -9.70 -32.53 9.17
N GLU A 179 -8.67 -32.70 10.01
CA GLU A 179 -8.83 -33.03 11.43
C GLU A 179 -7.72 -32.29 12.20
N ASP A 180 -8.11 -31.21 12.90
CA ASP A 180 -7.33 -30.31 13.78
C ASP A 180 -6.49 -29.17 13.14
N GLY A 181 -7.14 -28.01 12.99
CA GLY A 181 -6.64 -26.78 13.64
C GLY A 181 -6.15 -25.61 12.77
N VAL A 182 -6.67 -24.43 13.13
CA VAL A 182 -6.29 -23.04 12.77
C VAL A 182 -7.08 -22.39 11.61
N GLU A 183 -8.03 -21.52 11.97
CA GLU A 183 -8.61 -20.52 11.07
C GLU A 183 -7.57 -19.45 10.71
N ILE A 184 -7.20 -19.37 9.44
CA ILE A 184 -6.45 -18.24 8.89
C ILE A 184 -7.47 -17.17 8.48
N VAL A 185 -7.67 -16.17 9.34
CA VAL A 185 -8.48 -15.00 9.00
C VAL A 185 -7.64 -14.10 8.09
N ASN A 186 -7.98 -14.08 6.79
CA ASN A 186 -7.57 -12.98 5.93
C ASN A 186 -8.39 -11.75 6.36
N ASP A 187 -7.73 -10.73 6.91
CA ASP A 187 -8.30 -9.39 7.13
C ASP A 187 -8.55 -8.70 5.77
N THR A 188 -9.47 -9.23 5.00
CA THR A 188 -10.18 -8.49 3.95
C THR A 188 -11.50 -8.10 4.55
N GLU A 189 -11.67 -6.81 4.85
CA GLU A 189 -12.97 -6.23 5.23
C GLU A 189 -14.01 -6.69 4.21
N GLN A 190 -14.89 -7.61 4.63
CA GLN A 190 -16.10 -7.91 3.91
C GLN A 190 -16.97 -6.67 4.04
N GLU A 191 -17.02 -5.84 2.99
CA GLU A 191 -18.09 -4.86 2.85
C GLU A 191 -19.41 -5.64 2.70
N GLU A 192 -20.02 -5.99 3.83
CA GLU A 192 -21.42 -6.38 3.85
C GLU A 192 -22.26 -5.17 3.44
N THR A 193 -22.81 -5.26 2.24
CA THR A 193 -23.93 -4.44 1.79
C THR A 193 -25.14 -4.72 2.69
N ALA A 194 -25.23 -4.03 3.82
CA ALA A 194 -26.40 -4.08 4.70
C ALA A 194 -27.42 -3.03 4.25
N GLY A 195 -28.43 -3.52 3.52
CA GLY A 195 -29.84 -3.32 3.84
C GLY A 195 -30.31 -1.91 4.21
N LYS A 196 -30.98 -1.28 3.26
CA LYS A 196 -31.94 -0.20 3.43
C LYS A 196 -33.05 -0.58 4.42
N ASP A 197 -33.58 0.43 5.12
CA ASP A 197 -34.85 0.45 5.90
C ASP A 197 -34.72 -0.10 7.35
N ILE A 198 -35.17 0.54 8.44
CA ILE A 198 -36.30 1.44 8.75
C ILE A 198 -35.97 2.18 10.07
N GLY A 199 -36.47 3.39 10.29
CA GLY A 199 -36.83 3.82 11.66
C GLY A 199 -36.69 5.30 11.98
N ASP A 200 -37.74 6.06 11.68
CA ASP A 200 -37.99 7.40 12.24
C ASP A 200 -37.73 7.45 13.75
N HIS A 201 -36.90 8.38 14.22
CA HIS A 201 -36.99 8.93 15.58
C HIS A 201 -36.73 10.44 15.56
N HIS A 202 -37.79 11.18 15.87
CA HIS A 202 -37.84 12.62 16.11
C HIS A 202 -36.79 13.09 17.15
N PRO A 203 -36.20 14.29 16.99
CA PRO A 203 -35.45 14.91 18.07
C PRO A 203 -36.43 15.67 18.99
N GLU A 204 -36.68 15.15 20.19
CA GLU A 204 -37.24 15.96 21.27
C GLU A 204 -36.16 16.88 21.85
N VAL A 205 -36.39 18.17 21.65
CA VAL A 205 -35.62 19.27 22.25
C VAL A 205 -36.04 19.37 23.71
N SER A 206 -35.15 19.08 24.65
CA SER A 206 -35.34 19.44 26.06
C SER A 206 -34.72 20.80 26.33
N GLY A 207 -35.58 21.76 26.67
CA GLY A 207 -35.19 23.07 27.19
C GLY A 207 -34.71 23.00 28.65
N ASP A 208 -34.00 24.08 29.00
CA ASP A 208 -33.86 24.73 30.31
C ASP A 208 -33.73 23.88 31.57
N ILE A 209 -32.52 23.87 32.16
CA ILE A 209 -32.37 23.91 33.62
C ILE A 209 -31.21 24.87 33.99
N GLN A 210 -31.64 26.00 34.58
CA GLN A 210 -30.98 26.99 35.47
C GLN A 210 -29.46 27.11 35.56
#